data_AF-A0A4P7JD70-F1
#
_entry.id   AF-A0A4P7JD70-F1
#
_cell.length_a   1.000
_cell.length_b   1.000
_cell.length_c   1.000
_cell.angle_alpha   90.00
_cell.angle_beta   90.00
_cell.angle_gamma   90.00
#
_symmetry.space_group_name_H-M   'P 1'
#
loop_
_entity.id
_entity.type
_entity.pdbx_description
1 polymer ?
#
loop_
_entity_poly.entity_id
_entity_poly.type
_entity_poly.pdbx_seq_one_letter_code
_entity_poly.pdbx_strand_id
1 'polypeptide(L)'
;MQRQKPVMTPAILAAITFLIYVACIFGGIYQATLWSQVGYLWDHGWTIANWQSPLSDDPADQLRANSVRPAAHRLRYFLTYPLFWLGSQLGISADRLFTSLAPLLSATTIWSVARVIVVRSGRPLTCTSLLAILPLAGIYFAMDGRMMLAFCGFAILLCAHLAPLRTAPYWVALGSAAALFLTSVSSGTFYSAFTALVVLSFGTTIRAQTMLARLHGLIPLLFILLLYHSDLSSTLEKTLAYYGGGLSGLAGMVGHGFGAYFLNLEMTPIMLSALILGMVSCVTIACWLLRRGHETSLSLVLFTSIAMGVFGYSALSLALIPACTLAGIEITRRQPTKGAK
;
A
#
# COMPACT_ATOMS: atom_id res chain seq x y z
N MET A 1 18.30 7.57 41.17
CA MET A 1 17.02 7.17 40.52
C MET A 1 17.15 7.38 39.01
N GLN A 2 17.17 6.33 38.20
CA GLN A 2 17.08 6.48 36.74
C GLN A 2 15.61 6.70 36.35
N ARG A 3 15.27 7.87 35.80
CA ARG A 3 13.96 8.10 35.19
C ARG A 3 13.73 7.05 34.09
N GLN A 4 12.64 6.29 34.19
CA GLN A 4 12.14 5.47 33.09
C GLN A 4 11.81 6.41 31.93
N LYS A 5 12.33 6.12 30.74
CA LYS A 5 11.95 6.88 29.54
C LYS A 5 10.49 6.52 29.21
N PRO A 6 9.66 7.48 28.77
CA PRO A 6 8.29 7.18 28.36
C PRO A 6 8.30 6.15 27.23
N VAL A 7 7.55 5.06 27.42
CA VAL A 7 7.33 4.03 26.40
C VAL A 7 6.18 4.49 25.52
N MET A 8 6.44 4.69 24.23
CA MET A 8 5.36 4.99 23.28
C MET A 8 4.76 3.67 22.80
N THR A 9 3.44 3.53 22.95
CA THR A 9 2.72 2.40 22.38
C THR A 9 2.31 2.73 20.94
N PRO A 10 2.15 1.72 20.06
CA PRO A 10 1.59 1.93 18.72
C PRO A 10 0.27 2.71 18.73
N ALA A 11 -0.58 2.51 19.76
CA ALA A 11 -1.84 3.21 19.92
C ALA A 11 -1.66 4.71 20.18
N ILE A 12 -0.70 5.11 21.02
CA ILE A 12 -0.42 6.53 21.28
C ILE A 12 0.03 7.23 20.01
N LEU A 13 0.88 6.58 19.19
CA LEU A 13 1.34 7.15 17.91
C LEU A 13 0.22 7.30 16.89
N ALA A 14 -0.64 6.30 16.80
CA ALA A 14 -1.83 6.35 15.96
C ALA A 14 -2.76 7.50 16.38
N ALA A 15 -2.99 7.65 17.69
CA ALA A 15 -3.81 8.73 18.24
C ALA A 15 -3.21 10.12 17.97
N ILE A 16 -1.91 10.31 18.15
CA ILE A 16 -1.24 11.58 17.81
C ILE A 16 -1.39 11.88 16.32
N THR A 17 -1.13 10.89 15.45
CA THR A 17 -1.27 11.06 14.00
C THR A 17 -2.70 11.43 13.63
N PHE A 18 -3.69 10.73 14.21
CA PHE A 18 -5.11 11.02 14.03
C PHE A 18 -5.42 12.48 14.40
N LEU A 19 -5.03 12.93 15.60
CA LEU A 19 -5.31 14.28 16.09
C LEU A 19 -4.64 15.37 15.24
N ILE A 20 -3.42 15.14 14.77
CA ILE A 20 -2.73 16.05 13.85
C ILE A 20 -3.52 16.19 12.55
N TYR A 21 -3.94 15.07 11.93
CA TYR A 21 -4.72 15.11 10.70
C TYR A 21 -6.08 15.81 10.90
N VAL A 22 -6.76 15.52 12.00
CA VAL A 22 -8.00 16.19 12.39
C VAL A 22 -7.78 17.70 12.49
N ALA A 23 -6.76 18.14 13.20
CA ALA A 23 -6.43 19.57 13.33
C ALA A 23 -6.12 20.22 11.97
N CYS A 24 -5.37 19.54 11.09
CA CYS A 24 -5.08 20.03 9.74
C CYS A 24 -6.34 20.16 8.87
N ILE A 25 -7.27 19.21 8.97
CA ILE A 25 -8.55 19.26 8.22
C ILE A 25 -9.43 20.40 8.73
N PHE A 26 -9.62 20.50 10.05
CA PHE A 26 -10.44 21.58 10.65
C PHE A 26 -9.81 22.96 10.44
N GLY A 27 -8.48 23.06 10.37
CA GLY A 27 -7.77 24.29 10.03
C GLY A 27 -7.76 24.63 8.54
N GLY A 28 -8.37 23.81 7.67
CA GLY A 28 -8.36 24.02 6.23
C GLY A 28 -6.99 23.84 5.55
N ILE A 29 -6.03 23.22 6.25
CA ILE A 29 -4.67 22.96 5.76
C ILE A 29 -4.65 21.73 4.83
N TYR A 30 -5.54 20.77 5.06
CA TYR A 30 -5.58 19.52 4.34
C TYR A 30 -6.97 19.21 3.78
N GLN A 31 -7.02 18.90 2.49
CA GLN A 31 -8.20 18.39 1.80
C GLN A 31 -7.78 17.32 0.80
N ALA A 32 -8.41 16.15 0.87
CA ALA A 32 -8.20 15.07 -0.08
C ALA A 32 -9.35 15.03 -1.08
N THR A 33 -9.03 14.89 -2.36
CA THR A 33 -10.01 14.68 -3.43
C THR A 33 -10.07 13.21 -3.81
N LEU A 34 -11.27 12.72 -4.13
CA LEU A 34 -11.40 11.48 -4.88
C LEU A 34 -10.89 11.69 -6.29
N TRP A 35 -10.34 10.64 -6.89
CA TRP A 35 -9.76 10.73 -8.21
C TRP A 35 -10.85 10.82 -9.29
N SER A 36 -10.58 11.59 -10.34
CA SER A 36 -11.55 11.90 -11.40
C SER A 36 -12.18 10.67 -12.07
N GLN A 37 -11.47 9.53 -12.11
CA GLN A 37 -11.99 8.32 -12.74
C GLN A 37 -13.21 7.74 -12.00
N VAL A 38 -13.27 7.83 -10.67
CA VAL A 38 -14.47 7.35 -9.93
C VAL A 38 -15.57 8.39 -9.89
N GLY A 39 -15.22 9.69 -9.87
CA GLY A 39 -16.18 10.77 -10.04
C GLY A 39 -16.91 10.66 -11.39
N TYR A 40 -16.17 10.44 -12.48
CA TYR A 40 -16.73 10.23 -13.81
C TYR A 40 -17.76 9.09 -13.83
N LEU A 41 -17.43 7.93 -13.24
CA LEU A 41 -18.36 6.80 -13.19
C LEU A 41 -19.64 7.17 -12.44
N TRP A 42 -19.50 7.82 -11.28
CA TRP A 42 -20.65 8.28 -10.49
C TRP A 42 -21.52 9.27 -11.26
N ASP A 43 -20.92 10.27 -11.90
CA ASP A 43 -21.64 11.32 -12.63
C ASP A 43 -22.42 10.77 -13.84
N HIS A 44 -22.00 9.62 -14.39
CA HIS A 44 -22.69 8.92 -15.49
C HIS A 44 -23.67 7.83 -15.00
N GLY A 45 -24.12 7.92 -13.74
CA GLY A 45 -25.17 7.05 -13.21
C GLY A 45 -24.75 5.60 -12.99
N TRP A 46 -23.44 5.34 -12.84
CA TRP A 46 -22.99 4.01 -12.43
C TRP A 46 -23.45 3.71 -11.01
N THR A 47 -23.80 2.46 -10.79
CA THR A 47 -24.21 1.89 -9.51
C THR A 47 -23.64 0.49 -9.39
N ILE A 48 -23.69 -0.06 -8.18
CA ILE A 48 -23.34 -1.47 -7.97
C ILE A 48 -24.34 -2.40 -8.69
N ALA A 49 -25.54 -1.94 -9.05
CA ALA A 49 -26.55 -2.78 -9.70
C ALA A 49 -26.38 -2.86 -11.24
N ASN A 50 -25.92 -1.79 -11.89
CA ASN A 50 -25.80 -1.70 -13.35
C ASN A 50 -24.34 -1.80 -13.86
N TRP A 51 -23.43 -2.34 -13.04
CA TRP A 51 -21.99 -2.35 -13.36
C TRP A 51 -21.61 -3.21 -14.58
N GLN A 52 -22.49 -4.12 -15.01
CA GLN A 52 -22.29 -4.94 -16.21
C GLN A 52 -22.83 -4.27 -17.48
N SER A 53 -23.62 -3.22 -17.32
CA SER A 53 -24.27 -2.55 -18.45
C SER A 53 -23.23 -1.72 -19.21
N PRO A 54 -23.19 -1.81 -20.55
CA PRO A 54 -22.39 -0.90 -21.36
C PRO A 54 -22.83 0.56 -21.13
N LEU A 55 -21.86 1.47 -21.12
CA LEU A 55 -22.02 2.88 -20.70
C LEU A 55 -23.01 3.67 -21.55
N SER A 56 -23.10 3.36 -22.85
CA SER A 56 -24.09 3.87 -23.79
C SER A 56 -23.81 3.24 -25.17
N ASP A 57 -24.80 3.29 -26.05
CA ASP A 57 -24.63 2.97 -27.48
C ASP A 57 -23.96 4.12 -28.27
N ASP A 58 -23.62 5.24 -27.62
CA ASP A 58 -23.01 6.40 -28.27
C ASP A 58 -21.52 6.12 -28.60
N PRO A 59 -21.10 6.16 -29.88
CA PRO A 59 -19.72 5.95 -30.30
C PRO A 59 -18.70 6.90 -29.64
N ALA A 60 -19.09 8.15 -29.33
CA ALA A 60 -18.22 9.13 -28.70
C ALA A 60 -17.95 8.76 -27.23
N ASP A 61 -18.98 8.28 -26.55
CA ASP A 61 -18.86 7.70 -25.21
C ASP A 61 -18.12 6.38 -25.24
N GLN A 62 -18.20 5.57 -26.30
CA GLN A 62 -17.39 4.36 -26.43
C GLN A 62 -15.89 4.68 -26.57
N LEU A 63 -15.52 5.74 -27.28
CA LEU A 63 -14.13 6.24 -27.36
C LEU A 63 -13.63 6.77 -26.01
N ARG A 64 -14.46 7.49 -25.25
CA ARG A 64 -14.12 7.94 -23.88
C ARG A 64 -14.14 6.80 -22.87
N ALA A 65 -15.09 5.87 -22.96
CA ALA A 65 -15.22 4.66 -22.15
C ALA A 65 -14.12 3.64 -22.44
N ASN A 66 -13.49 3.68 -23.61
CA ASN A 66 -12.26 2.92 -23.87
C ASN A 66 -11.12 3.37 -22.95
N SER A 67 -11.05 4.65 -22.55
CA SER A 67 -10.12 5.13 -21.53
C SER A 67 -10.59 4.81 -20.09
N VAL A 68 -11.91 4.81 -19.86
CA VAL A 68 -12.54 4.47 -18.57
C VAL A 68 -13.30 3.15 -18.67
N ARG A 69 -12.59 2.04 -18.98
CA ARG A 69 -13.26 0.72 -18.99
C ARG A 69 -13.79 0.42 -17.59
N PRO A 70 -15.12 0.29 -17.40
CA PRO A 70 -15.71 0.23 -16.06
C PRO A 70 -15.29 -1.00 -15.28
N ALA A 71 -15.18 -2.15 -15.98
CA ALA A 71 -14.73 -3.41 -15.41
C ALA A 71 -13.39 -3.30 -14.66
N ALA A 72 -12.48 -2.44 -15.12
CA ALA A 72 -11.14 -2.33 -14.55
C ALA A 72 -10.98 -1.23 -13.49
N HIS A 73 -11.98 -0.37 -13.33
CA HIS A 73 -12.04 0.57 -12.21
C HIS A 73 -13.01 0.09 -11.14
N ARG A 74 -13.56 -1.11 -11.33
CA ARG A 74 -14.64 -1.66 -10.53
C ARG A 74 -14.32 -1.82 -9.05
N LEU A 75 -13.16 -2.40 -8.72
CA LEU A 75 -12.73 -2.52 -7.32
C LEU A 75 -12.54 -1.15 -6.68
N ARG A 76 -12.00 -0.19 -7.44
CA ARG A 76 -11.80 1.20 -7.00
C ARG A 76 -13.12 1.91 -6.75
N TYR A 77 -14.07 1.71 -7.66
CA TYR A 77 -15.40 2.26 -7.57
C TYR A 77 -16.17 1.64 -6.41
N PHE A 78 -16.12 0.32 -6.25
CA PHE A 78 -16.73 -0.37 -5.10
C PHE A 78 -16.16 0.12 -3.76
N LEU A 79 -14.86 0.39 -3.70
CA LEU A 79 -14.21 0.95 -2.52
C LEU A 79 -14.68 2.38 -2.18
N THR A 80 -15.00 3.19 -3.19
CA THR A 80 -15.38 4.60 -3.01
C THR A 80 -16.89 4.85 -3.05
N TYR A 81 -17.66 3.89 -3.56
CA TYR A 81 -19.11 3.98 -3.72
C TYR A 81 -19.84 4.37 -2.42
N PRO A 82 -19.50 3.82 -1.23
CA PRO A 82 -20.14 4.25 0.01
C PRO A 82 -20.03 5.74 0.29
N LEU A 83 -18.95 6.39 -0.17
CA LEU A 83 -18.73 7.84 0.01
C LEU A 83 -19.63 8.65 -0.90
N PHE A 84 -19.76 8.25 -2.17
CA PHE A 84 -20.66 8.90 -3.11
C PHE A 84 -22.13 8.73 -2.69
N TRP A 85 -22.51 7.50 -2.36
CA TRP A 85 -23.86 7.20 -1.89
C TRP A 85 -24.20 8.00 -0.64
N LEU A 86 -23.37 7.94 0.41
CA LEU A 86 -23.60 8.68 1.64
C LEU A 86 -23.59 10.20 1.41
N GLY A 87 -22.70 10.68 0.56
CA GLY A 87 -22.63 12.09 0.16
C GLY A 87 -23.92 12.58 -0.47
N SER A 88 -24.51 11.77 -1.37
CA SER A 88 -25.80 12.08 -2.00
C SER A 88 -26.95 12.14 -0.99
N GLN A 89 -26.96 11.25 0.02
CA GLN A 89 -28.01 11.22 1.04
C GLN A 89 -27.91 12.38 2.03
N LEU A 90 -26.68 12.83 2.33
CA LEU A 90 -26.42 13.88 3.31
C LEU A 90 -26.30 15.29 2.69
N GLY A 91 -26.25 15.40 1.36
CA GLY A 91 -25.93 16.67 0.68
C GLY A 91 -24.50 17.13 0.93
N ILE A 92 -23.57 16.21 1.17
CA ILE A 92 -22.14 16.49 1.42
C ILE A 92 -21.33 15.97 0.23
N SER A 93 -20.35 16.73 -0.25
CA SER A 93 -19.48 16.25 -1.33
C SER A 93 -18.69 15.00 -0.91
N ALA A 94 -18.55 14.04 -1.82
CA ALA A 94 -17.82 12.80 -1.56
C ALA A 94 -16.36 13.05 -1.17
N ASP A 95 -15.72 14.10 -1.70
CA ASP A 95 -14.38 14.54 -1.31
C ASP A 95 -14.26 14.95 0.16
N ARG A 96 -15.29 15.63 0.71
CA ARG A 96 -15.30 16.01 2.13
C ARG A 96 -15.46 14.78 3.02
N LEU A 97 -16.34 13.85 2.63
CA LEU A 97 -16.46 12.57 3.32
C LEU A 97 -15.16 11.78 3.26
N PHE A 98 -14.49 11.74 2.10
CA PHE A 98 -13.21 11.07 1.96
C PHE A 98 -12.11 11.74 2.79
N THR A 99 -12.05 13.07 2.79
CA THR A 99 -11.16 13.86 3.64
C THR A 99 -11.39 13.51 5.11
N SER A 100 -12.63 13.28 5.56
CA SER A 100 -12.90 12.87 6.95
C SER A 100 -12.39 11.47 7.30
N LEU A 101 -12.12 10.60 6.32
CA LEU A 101 -11.50 9.28 6.52
C LEU A 101 -9.97 9.34 6.60
N ALA A 102 -9.35 10.42 6.10
CA ALA A 102 -7.90 10.61 6.10
C ALA A 102 -7.22 10.35 7.47
N PRO A 103 -7.73 10.88 8.61
CA PRO A 103 -7.13 10.64 9.92
C PRO A 103 -7.18 9.17 10.33
N LEU A 104 -8.26 8.45 10.00
CA LEU A 104 -8.42 7.05 10.36
C LEU A 104 -7.47 6.17 9.53
N LEU A 105 -7.34 6.45 8.23
CA LEU A 105 -6.41 5.75 7.35
C LEU A 105 -4.96 5.96 7.79
N SER A 106 -4.56 7.20 8.09
CA SER A 106 -3.20 7.50 8.54
C SER A 106 -2.90 6.85 9.88
N ALA A 107 -3.80 6.96 10.86
CA ALA A 107 -3.66 6.33 12.16
C ALA A 107 -3.53 4.80 12.05
N THR A 108 -4.33 4.17 11.19
CA THR A 108 -4.28 2.71 10.94
C THR A 108 -2.95 2.28 10.32
N THR A 109 -2.44 3.03 9.35
CA THR A 109 -1.11 2.79 8.75
C THR A 109 0.00 2.85 9.79
N ILE A 110 0.02 3.93 10.57
CA ILE A 110 1.04 4.16 11.60
C ILE A 110 0.95 3.08 12.69
N TRP A 111 -0.25 2.76 13.16
CA TRP A 111 -0.47 1.70 14.13
C TRP A 111 0.05 0.35 13.61
N SER A 112 -0.28 -0.01 12.37
CA SER A 112 0.08 -1.28 11.75
C SER A 112 1.60 -1.41 11.61
N VAL A 113 2.29 -0.39 11.10
CA VAL A 113 3.76 -0.36 10.98
C VAL A 113 4.43 -0.39 12.35
N ALA A 114 3.98 0.45 13.28
CA ALA A 114 4.48 0.51 14.65
C ALA A 114 4.35 -0.83 15.37
N ARG A 115 3.22 -1.52 15.18
CA ARG A 115 2.97 -2.86 15.74
C ARG A 115 3.94 -3.90 15.17
N VAL A 116 4.17 -3.90 13.85
CA VAL A 116 5.18 -4.78 13.23
C VAL A 116 6.55 -4.51 13.82
N ILE A 117 6.94 -3.25 13.99
CA ILE A 117 8.23 -2.88 14.60
C ILE A 117 8.34 -3.44 16.02
N VAL A 118 7.33 -3.27 16.88
CA VAL A 118 7.34 -3.79 18.26
C VAL A 118 7.48 -5.30 18.29
N VAL A 119 6.63 -6.01 17.54
CA VAL A 119 6.60 -7.48 17.54
C VAL A 119 7.89 -8.06 16.99
N ARG A 120 8.42 -7.50 15.90
CA ARG A 120 9.64 -8.03 15.24
C ARG A 120 10.93 -7.60 15.95
N SER A 121 10.96 -6.44 16.59
CA SER A 121 12.12 -6.02 17.39
C SER A 121 12.15 -6.65 18.78
N GLY A 122 11.00 -7.14 19.29
CA GLY A 122 10.85 -7.67 20.64
C GLY A 122 10.96 -6.59 21.72
N ARG A 123 10.82 -5.31 21.36
CA ARG A 123 11.09 -4.18 22.23
C ARG A 123 10.05 -3.07 22.06
N PRO A 124 9.80 -2.28 23.11
CA PRO A 124 8.90 -1.12 23.01
C PRO A 124 9.47 -0.06 22.06
N LEU A 125 8.58 0.73 21.46
CA LEU A 125 9.00 1.88 20.65
C LEU A 125 9.55 2.97 21.55
N THR A 126 10.55 3.67 21.01
CA THR A 126 11.12 4.86 21.63
C THR A 126 10.98 6.05 20.70
N CYS A 127 11.27 7.25 21.22
CA CYS A 127 11.25 8.47 20.42
C CYS A 127 12.16 8.39 19.17
N THR A 128 13.28 7.67 19.22
CA THR A 128 14.15 7.53 18.04
C THR A 128 13.54 6.62 16.97
N SER A 129 12.75 5.61 17.36
CA SER A 129 12.02 4.76 16.41
C SER A 129 10.99 5.56 15.61
N LEU A 130 10.56 6.72 16.11
CA LEU A 130 9.65 7.63 15.40
C LEU A 130 10.27 8.24 14.15
N LEU A 131 11.60 8.42 14.13
CA LEU A 131 12.28 8.96 12.95
C LEU A 131 12.10 8.06 11.73
N ALA A 132 11.93 6.75 11.93
CA ALA A 132 11.64 5.81 10.85
C ALA A 132 10.19 5.88 10.36
N ILE A 133 9.25 6.34 11.20
CA ILE A 133 7.82 6.39 10.90
C ILE A 133 7.40 7.77 10.38
N LEU A 134 8.13 8.83 10.76
CA LEU A 134 7.85 10.21 10.36
C LEU A 134 7.71 10.41 8.84
N PRO A 135 8.52 9.77 7.96
CA PRO A 135 8.33 9.85 6.51
C PRO A 135 6.94 9.37 6.06
N LEU A 136 6.38 8.34 6.70
CA LEU A 136 5.03 7.84 6.40
C LEU A 136 3.95 8.84 6.81
N ALA A 137 4.11 9.53 7.94
CA ALA A 137 3.16 10.56 8.36
C ALA A 137 3.23 11.80 7.45
N GLY A 138 4.44 12.19 7.04
CA GLY A 138 4.67 13.32 6.15
C GLY A 138 4.16 13.10 4.72
N ILE A 139 4.38 11.91 4.15
CA ILE A 139 3.98 11.63 2.76
C ILE A 139 2.46 11.67 2.57
N TYR A 140 1.68 11.35 3.60
CA TYR A 140 0.22 11.45 3.55
C TYR A 140 -0.29 12.89 3.31
N PHE A 141 0.47 13.92 3.71
CA PHE A 141 0.12 15.32 3.43
C PHE A 141 0.44 15.72 1.99
N ALA A 142 1.41 15.05 1.37
CA ALA A 142 1.87 15.34 0.02
C ALA A 142 1.18 14.51 -1.06
N MET A 143 0.43 13.48 -0.67
CA MET A 143 -0.13 12.50 -1.58
C MET A 143 -1.59 12.78 -1.93
N ASP A 144 -1.93 12.46 -3.18
CA ASP A 144 -3.31 12.26 -3.61
C ASP A 144 -3.98 11.19 -2.73
N GLY A 145 -5.25 11.41 -2.38
CA GLY A 145 -5.94 10.60 -1.39
C GLY A 145 -6.05 9.12 -1.78
N ARG A 146 -5.97 8.79 -3.08
CA ARG A 146 -5.77 7.42 -3.58
C ARG A 146 -4.65 6.68 -2.84
N MET A 147 -3.50 7.31 -2.64
CA MET A 147 -2.33 6.63 -2.09
C MET A 147 -2.48 6.34 -0.59
N MET A 148 -3.32 7.10 0.12
CA MET A 148 -3.61 6.85 1.53
C MET A 148 -4.27 5.49 1.76
N LEU A 149 -5.19 5.11 0.87
CA LEU A 149 -5.84 3.80 0.87
C LEU A 149 -4.83 2.70 0.57
N ALA A 150 -4.00 2.88 -0.45
CA ALA A 150 -2.96 1.90 -0.80
C ALA A 150 -1.94 1.70 0.33
N PHE A 151 -1.51 2.78 0.99
CA PHE A 151 -0.59 2.71 2.11
C PHE A 151 -1.20 2.00 3.32
N CYS A 152 -2.45 2.33 3.64
CA CYS A 152 -3.21 1.67 4.71
C CYS A 152 -3.35 0.17 4.43
N GLY A 153 -3.79 -0.20 3.22
CA GLY A 153 -3.91 -1.60 2.83
C GLY A 153 -2.59 -2.35 2.92
N PHE A 154 -1.50 -1.79 2.39
CA PHE A 154 -0.20 -2.44 2.42
C PHE A 154 0.36 -2.57 3.85
N ALA A 155 0.14 -1.59 4.72
CA ALA A 155 0.51 -1.68 6.13
C ALA A 155 -0.30 -2.74 6.89
N ILE A 156 -1.61 -2.85 6.62
CA ILE A 156 -2.47 -3.92 7.14
C ILE A 156 -1.95 -5.29 6.68
N LEU A 157 -1.53 -5.42 5.42
CA LEU A 157 -0.96 -6.67 4.89
C LEU A 157 0.28 -7.09 5.68
N LEU A 158 1.23 -6.18 5.87
CA LEU A 158 2.44 -6.45 6.67
C LEU A 158 2.07 -6.83 8.10
N CYS A 159 1.14 -6.10 8.72
CA CYS A 159 0.70 -6.36 10.08
C CYS A 159 0.02 -7.73 10.22
N ALA A 160 -0.83 -8.13 9.28
CA ALA A 160 -1.53 -9.40 9.30
C ALA A 160 -0.56 -10.59 9.29
N HIS A 161 0.53 -10.51 8.53
CA HIS A 161 1.51 -11.59 8.38
C HIS A 161 2.66 -11.54 9.39
N LEU A 162 3.12 -10.35 9.78
CA LEU A 162 4.33 -10.18 10.60
C LEU A 162 4.04 -9.87 12.07
N ALA A 163 2.83 -9.41 12.39
CA ALA A 163 2.41 -9.10 13.75
C ALA A 163 0.95 -9.51 14.03
N PRO A 164 0.57 -10.77 13.73
CA PRO A 164 -0.81 -11.22 13.82
C PRO A 164 -1.36 -10.96 15.22
N LEU A 165 -2.52 -10.30 15.28
CA LEU A 165 -3.29 -10.10 16.52
C LEU A 165 -3.71 -11.44 17.13
N ARG A 166 -3.99 -12.41 16.28
CA ARG A 166 -4.47 -13.74 16.60
C ARG A 166 -3.76 -14.74 15.71
N THR A 167 -3.40 -15.89 16.25
CA THR A 167 -2.69 -16.95 15.53
C THR A 167 -3.54 -17.68 14.51
N ALA A 168 -4.83 -17.33 14.39
CA ALA A 168 -5.76 -18.04 13.52
C ALA A 168 -5.66 -17.57 12.05
N PRO A 169 -5.64 -18.51 11.09
CA PRO A 169 -5.36 -18.21 9.68
C PRO A 169 -6.43 -17.35 9.02
N TYR A 170 -7.67 -17.44 9.48
CA TYR A 170 -8.78 -16.68 8.90
C TYR A 170 -8.63 -15.17 9.13
N TRP A 171 -8.00 -14.72 10.22
CA TRP A 171 -7.70 -13.29 10.42
C TRP A 171 -6.62 -12.80 9.46
N VAL A 172 -5.64 -13.65 9.15
CA VAL A 172 -4.61 -13.34 8.15
C VAL A 172 -5.23 -13.27 6.75
N ALA A 173 -6.14 -14.19 6.42
CA ALA A 173 -6.88 -14.18 5.16
C ALA A 173 -7.77 -12.95 5.03
N LEU A 174 -8.56 -12.62 6.06
CA LEU A 174 -9.42 -11.44 6.07
C LEU A 174 -8.60 -10.14 5.99
N GLY A 175 -7.51 -10.06 6.76
CA GLY A 175 -6.59 -8.92 6.71
C GLY A 175 -5.92 -8.77 5.34
N SER A 176 -5.55 -9.88 4.68
CA SER A 176 -4.99 -9.88 3.33
C SER A 176 -6.03 -9.45 2.28
N ALA A 177 -7.29 -9.88 2.43
CA ALA A 177 -8.37 -9.49 1.53
C ALA A 177 -8.70 -8.00 1.66
N ALA A 178 -8.84 -7.51 2.89
CA ALA A 178 -9.03 -6.08 3.16
C ALA A 178 -7.86 -5.25 2.64
N ALA A 179 -6.62 -5.71 2.85
CA ALA A 179 -5.43 -5.06 2.34
C ALA A 179 -5.41 -4.95 0.81
N LEU A 180 -5.67 -6.05 0.11
CA LEU A 180 -5.72 -6.08 -1.35
C LEU A 180 -6.84 -5.20 -1.89
N PHE A 181 -8.02 -5.25 -1.27
CA PHE A 181 -9.13 -4.38 -1.60
C PHE A 181 -8.77 -2.89 -1.49
N LEU A 182 -8.12 -2.48 -0.39
CA LEU A 182 -7.66 -1.10 -0.20
C LEU A 182 -6.55 -0.69 -1.19
N THR A 183 -5.68 -1.63 -1.58
CA THR A 183 -4.62 -1.38 -2.60
C THR A 183 -5.12 -1.42 -4.04
N SER A 184 -6.39 -1.78 -4.28
CA SER A 184 -6.98 -1.88 -5.63
C SER A 184 -7.12 -0.53 -6.36
N VAL A 185 -6.96 0.58 -5.64
CA VAL A 185 -6.99 1.97 -6.12
C VAL A 185 -6.01 2.27 -7.27
N SER A 186 -4.99 1.44 -7.46
CA SER A 186 -4.17 1.39 -8.67
C SER A 186 -3.81 -0.06 -8.99
N SER A 187 -3.68 -0.41 -10.27
CA SER A 187 -3.21 -1.74 -10.67
C SER A 187 -1.79 -2.00 -10.15
N GLY A 188 -0.90 -1.00 -10.23
CA GLY A 188 0.46 -1.11 -9.72
C GLY A 188 0.53 -1.34 -8.21
N THR A 189 -0.32 -0.65 -7.42
CA THR A 189 -0.36 -0.86 -5.96
C THR A 189 -0.95 -2.20 -5.59
N PHE A 190 -1.97 -2.64 -6.33
CA PHE A 190 -2.59 -3.96 -6.16
C PHE A 190 -1.60 -5.10 -6.45
N TYR A 191 -0.90 -5.07 -7.59
CA TYR A 191 0.09 -6.10 -7.91
C TYR A 191 1.28 -6.07 -6.95
N SER A 192 1.74 -4.89 -6.53
CA SER A 192 2.79 -4.79 -5.51
C SER A 192 2.36 -5.45 -4.19
N ALA A 193 1.14 -5.18 -3.72
CA ALA A 193 0.59 -5.82 -2.52
C ALA A 193 0.37 -7.34 -2.72
N PHE A 194 -0.08 -7.77 -3.90
CA PHE A 194 -0.24 -9.19 -4.22
C PHE A 194 1.10 -9.93 -4.23
N THR A 195 2.13 -9.37 -4.86
CA THR A 195 3.49 -9.92 -4.81
C THR A 195 4.02 -9.98 -3.38
N ALA A 196 3.77 -8.94 -2.58
CA ALA A 196 4.14 -8.94 -1.16
C ALA A 196 3.42 -10.06 -0.39
N LEU A 197 2.13 -10.28 -0.64
CA LEU A 197 1.37 -11.39 -0.07
C LEU A 197 2.00 -12.74 -0.44
N VAL A 198 2.31 -12.96 -1.72
CA VAL A 198 2.98 -14.19 -2.20
C VAL A 198 4.29 -14.40 -1.44
N VAL A 199 5.15 -13.38 -1.36
CA VAL A 199 6.45 -13.44 -0.66
C VAL A 199 6.26 -13.77 0.83
N LEU A 200 5.30 -13.14 1.50
CA LEU A 200 5.02 -13.36 2.92
C LEU A 200 4.48 -14.78 3.16
N SER A 201 3.47 -15.20 2.38
CA SER A 201 2.84 -16.53 2.45
C SER A 201 3.83 -17.67 2.17
N PHE A 202 4.67 -17.55 1.14
CA PHE A 202 5.71 -18.55 0.88
C PHE A 202 6.82 -18.49 1.93
N GLY A 203 7.22 -17.30 2.34
CA GLY A 203 8.23 -17.11 3.40
C GLY A 203 7.82 -17.78 4.71
N THR A 204 6.56 -17.65 5.12
CA THR A 204 6.02 -18.37 6.29
C THR A 204 5.98 -19.88 6.06
N THR A 205 5.58 -20.31 4.86
CA THR A 205 5.43 -21.74 4.53
C THR A 205 6.78 -22.46 4.52
N ILE A 206 7.82 -21.87 3.93
CA ILE A 206 9.17 -22.46 3.85
C ILE A 206 9.80 -22.57 5.24
N ARG A 207 9.56 -21.59 6.11
CA ARG A 207 10.12 -21.55 7.47
C ARG A 207 9.32 -22.38 8.48
N ALA A 208 8.08 -22.75 8.15
CA ALA A 208 7.20 -23.47 9.03
C ALA A 208 7.67 -24.91 9.25
N GLN A 209 7.95 -25.23 10.51
CA GLN A 209 8.30 -26.59 10.96
C GLN A 209 7.07 -27.51 11.04
N THR A 210 5.87 -26.94 11.21
CA THR A 210 4.61 -27.70 11.34
C THR A 210 3.72 -27.53 10.12
N MET A 211 2.95 -28.57 9.78
CA MET A 211 1.97 -28.54 8.68
C MET A 211 0.92 -27.44 8.89
N LEU A 212 0.47 -27.22 10.13
CA LEU A 212 -0.48 -26.16 10.47
C LEU A 212 0.07 -24.77 10.10
N ALA A 213 1.33 -24.49 10.43
CA ALA A 213 1.96 -23.21 10.09
C ALA A 213 2.18 -23.05 8.57
N ARG A 214 2.39 -24.14 7.82
CA ARG A 214 2.41 -24.12 6.35
C ARG A 214 1.04 -23.75 5.77
N LEU A 215 -0.02 -24.38 6.28
CA LEU A 215 -1.39 -24.07 5.88
C LEU A 215 -1.74 -22.62 6.21
N HIS A 216 -1.28 -22.07 7.33
CA HIS A 216 -1.47 -20.65 7.66
C HIS A 216 -0.87 -19.71 6.61
N GLY A 217 0.23 -20.08 5.96
CA GLY A 217 0.80 -19.32 4.84
C GLY A 217 -0.01 -19.45 3.56
N LEU A 218 -0.46 -20.67 3.24
CA LEU A 218 -1.13 -20.98 1.96
C LEU A 218 -2.63 -20.61 1.91
N ILE A 219 -3.36 -20.75 3.02
CA ILE A 219 -4.81 -20.47 3.07
C ILE A 219 -5.15 -19.04 2.63
N PRO A 220 -4.49 -17.98 3.15
CA PRO A 220 -4.71 -16.62 2.68
C PRO A 220 -4.48 -16.49 1.17
N LEU A 221 -3.40 -17.08 0.64
CA LEU A 221 -3.08 -17.01 -0.78
C LEU A 221 -4.16 -17.69 -1.64
N LEU A 222 -4.58 -18.90 -1.28
CA LEU A 222 -5.64 -19.62 -2.00
C LEU A 222 -6.98 -18.88 -1.92
N PHE A 223 -7.34 -18.36 -0.75
CA PHE A 223 -8.56 -17.57 -0.57
C PHE A 223 -8.55 -16.32 -1.46
N ILE A 224 -7.42 -15.61 -1.52
CA ILE A 224 -7.25 -14.44 -2.39
C ILE A 224 -7.31 -14.82 -3.87
N LEU A 225 -6.65 -15.90 -4.28
CA LEU A 225 -6.72 -16.38 -5.65
C LEU A 225 -8.17 -16.69 -6.02
N LEU A 226 -8.93 -17.36 -5.15
CA LEU A 226 -10.35 -17.63 -5.40
C LEU A 226 -11.19 -16.35 -5.48
N LEU A 227 -10.94 -15.38 -4.59
CA LEU A 227 -11.73 -14.15 -4.51
C LEU A 227 -11.44 -13.17 -5.66
N TYR A 228 -10.18 -13.08 -6.11
CA TYR A 228 -9.71 -12.06 -7.05
C TYR A 228 -9.20 -12.62 -8.39
N HIS A 229 -9.36 -13.92 -8.69
CA HIS A 229 -8.83 -14.50 -9.94
C HIS A 229 -9.27 -13.72 -11.20
N SER A 230 -10.57 -13.43 -11.31
CA SER A 230 -11.12 -12.70 -12.46
C SER A 230 -10.60 -11.28 -12.56
N ASP A 231 -10.42 -10.60 -11.42
CA ASP A 231 -9.90 -9.23 -11.40
C ASP A 231 -8.40 -9.21 -11.70
N LEU A 232 -7.64 -10.21 -11.25
CA LEU A 232 -6.20 -10.36 -11.51
C LEU A 232 -5.91 -10.55 -13.00
N SER A 233 -6.64 -11.45 -13.68
CA SER A 233 -6.47 -11.67 -15.12
C SER A 233 -6.95 -10.46 -15.92
N SER A 234 -8.15 -9.95 -15.63
CA SER A 234 -8.74 -8.82 -16.35
C SER A 234 -7.90 -7.54 -16.21
N THR A 235 -7.36 -7.27 -15.01
CA THR A 235 -6.50 -6.11 -14.78
C THR A 235 -5.18 -6.25 -15.53
N LEU A 236 -4.62 -7.46 -15.63
CA LEU A 236 -3.34 -7.70 -16.31
C LEU A 236 -3.51 -7.52 -17.81
N GLU A 237 -4.52 -8.19 -18.39
CA GLU A 237 -4.85 -8.10 -19.81
C GLU A 237 -5.15 -6.66 -20.21
N LYS A 238 -5.93 -5.92 -19.40
CA LYS A 238 -6.18 -4.50 -19.67
C LYS A 238 -4.90 -3.69 -19.60
N THR A 239 -4.10 -3.88 -18.55
CA THR A 239 -2.89 -3.09 -18.38
C THR A 239 -1.97 -3.31 -19.58
N LEU A 240 -1.79 -4.55 -20.02
CA LEU A 240 -1.03 -4.87 -21.23
C LEU A 240 -1.65 -4.24 -22.49
N ALA A 241 -2.96 -4.39 -22.69
CA ALA A 241 -3.66 -3.84 -23.85
C ALA A 241 -3.59 -2.31 -23.92
N TYR A 242 -3.69 -1.62 -22.77
CA TYR A 242 -3.61 -0.16 -22.69
C TYR A 242 -2.28 0.39 -23.21
N TYR A 243 -1.19 -0.35 -23.01
CA TYR A 243 0.15 0.05 -23.47
C TYR A 243 0.55 -0.56 -24.83
N GLY A 244 -0.39 -1.14 -25.57
CA GLY A 244 -0.15 -1.68 -26.92
C GLY A 244 -0.04 -3.19 -27.02
N GLY A 245 -0.35 -3.95 -25.95
CA GLY A 245 -0.45 -5.42 -25.96
C GLY A 245 0.91 -6.15 -26.04
N GLY A 246 0.95 -7.41 -25.59
CA GLY A 246 2.15 -8.25 -25.69
C GLY A 246 3.42 -7.61 -25.07
N LEU A 247 4.56 -7.76 -25.76
CA LEU A 247 5.84 -7.18 -25.33
C LEU A 247 5.88 -5.65 -25.45
N SER A 248 5.22 -5.06 -26.47
CA SER A 248 5.08 -3.60 -26.60
C SER A 248 4.30 -3.00 -25.43
N GLY A 249 3.26 -3.71 -24.96
CA GLY A 249 2.52 -3.39 -23.74
C GLY A 249 3.43 -3.31 -22.53
N LEU A 250 4.27 -4.32 -22.32
CA LEU A 250 5.24 -4.31 -21.22
C LEU A 250 6.23 -3.15 -21.33
N ALA A 251 6.77 -2.89 -22.52
CA ALA A 251 7.69 -1.77 -22.74
C ALA A 251 7.00 -0.41 -22.49
N GLY A 252 5.75 -0.25 -22.94
CA GLY A 252 4.96 0.95 -22.69
C GLY A 252 4.62 1.15 -21.21
N MET A 253 4.36 0.07 -20.46
CA MET A 253 4.20 0.13 -19.00
C MET A 253 5.46 0.65 -18.31
N VAL A 254 6.63 0.15 -18.71
CA VAL A 254 7.93 0.63 -18.21
C VAL A 254 8.09 2.11 -18.58
N GLY A 255 7.80 2.49 -19.82
CA GLY A 255 7.90 3.87 -20.33
C GLY A 255 6.91 4.87 -19.74
N HIS A 256 5.90 4.43 -19.00
CA HIS A 256 4.95 5.30 -18.30
C HIS A 256 5.28 5.48 -16.81
N GLY A 257 5.93 4.48 -16.21
CA GLY A 257 6.26 4.51 -14.79
C GLY A 257 7.56 5.23 -14.47
N PHE A 258 8.16 4.85 -13.35
CA PHE A 258 9.54 5.22 -13.02
C PHE A 258 10.54 4.66 -14.04
N GLY A 259 10.15 3.58 -14.74
CA GLY A 259 10.88 3.01 -15.84
C GLY A 259 11.14 3.98 -17.00
N ALA A 260 10.28 5.00 -17.17
CA ALA A 260 10.40 6.03 -18.21
C ALA A 260 11.76 6.73 -18.16
N TYR A 261 12.30 6.92 -16.96
CA TYR A 261 13.61 7.54 -16.76
C TYR A 261 14.77 6.70 -17.29
N PHE A 262 14.61 5.40 -17.41
CA PHE A 262 15.60 4.55 -18.06
C PHE A 262 15.48 4.53 -19.58
N LEU A 263 14.28 4.83 -20.10
CA LEU A 263 14.00 4.81 -21.54
C LEU A 263 14.20 6.19 -22.20
N ASN A 264 14.02 7.28 -21.46
CA ASN A 264 14.31 8.63 -21.91
C ASN A 264 15.80 8.97 -21.73
N LEU A 265 16.55 8.87 -22.82
CA LEU A 265 17.98 9.22 -22.89
C LEU A 265 18.26 10.71 -22.65
N GLU A 266 17.24 11.57 -22.60
CA GLU A 266 17.34 13.01 -22.36
C GLU A 266 17.33 13.39 -20.86
N MET A 267 17.47 12.43 -19.95
CA MET A 267 17.65 12.75 -18.53
C MET A 267 18.87 13.65 -18.35
N THR A 268 18.71 14.76 -17.62
CA THR A 268 19.87 15.51 -17.17
C THR A 268 20.76 14.58 -16.34
N PRO A 269 22.10 14.68 -16.46
CA PRO A 269 23.01 13.79 -15.74
C PRO A 269 22.76 13.77 -14.22
N ILE A 270 22.26 14.88 -13.66
CA ILE A 270 21.94 15.02 -12.24
C ILE A 270 20.74 14.15 -11.84
N MET A 271 19.66 14.15 -12.64
CA MET A 271 18.47 13.33 -12.36
C MET A 271 18.78 11.84 -12.49
N LEU A 272 19.53 11.44 -13.52
CA LEU A 272 19.99 10.07 -13.69
C LEU A 272 20.90 9.63 -12.53
N SER A 273 21.82 10.50 -12.07
CA SER A 273 22.69 10.20 -10.94
C SER A 273 21.89 10.01 -9.65
N ALA A 274 20.93 10.89 -9.37
CA ALA A 274 20.09 10.79 -8.17
C ALA A 274 19.22 9.52 -8.19
N LEU A 275 18.69 9.17 -9.36
CA LEU A 275 17.91 7.97 -9.60
C LEU A 275 18.72 6.69 -9.33
N ILE A 276 19.90 6.59 -9.95
CA ILE A 276 20.83 5.48 -9.76
C ILE A 276 21.25 5.39 -8.30
N LEU A 277 21.60 6.51 -7.67
CA LEU A 277 21.99 6.54 -6.26
C LEU A 277 20.85 6.06 -5.35
N GLY A 278 19.60 6.46 -5.63
CA GLY A 278 18.42 5.99 -4.90
C GLY A 278 18.21 4.48 -5.03
N MET A 279 18.32 3.94 -6.24
CA MET A 279 18.14 2.49 -6.48
C MET A 279 19.28 1.67 -5.92
N VAL A 280 20.53 2.10 -6.12
CA VAL A 280 21.71 1.47 -5.52
C VAL A 280 21.57 1.49 -4.01
N SER A 281 21.21 2.62 -3.40
CA SER A 281 20.98 2.69 -1.94
C SER A 281 19.92 1.68 -1.49
N CYS A 282 18.79 1.59 -2.20
CA CYS A 282 17.75 0.64 -1.85
C CYS A 282 18.18 -0.83 -2.01
N VAL A 283 18.86 -1.17 -3.10
CA VAL A 283 19.38 -2.52 -3.35
C VAL A 283 20.48 -2.87 -2.35
N THR A 284 21.40 -1.95 -2.06
CA THR A 284 22.44 -2.14 -1.05
C THR A 284 21.83 -2.34 0.34
N ILE A 285 20.82 -1.57 0.72
CA ILE A 285 20.07 -1.78 1.97
C ILE A 285 19.39 -3.15 1.98
N ALA A 286 18.72 -3.53 0.89
CA ALA A 286 18.08 -4.84 0.78
C ALA A 286 19.10 -5.99 0.89
N CYS A 287 20.21 -5.94 0.14
CA CYS A 287 21.29 -6.92 0.17
C CYS A 287 21.98 -6.99 1.55
N TRP A 288 22.21 -5.85 2.19
CA TRP A 288 22.75 -5.77 3.55
C TRP A 288 21.80 -6.45 4.56
N LEU A 289 20.49 -6.22 4.45
CA LEU A 289 19.49 -6.86 5.29
C LEU A 289 19.38 -8.37 5.01
N LEU A 290 19.41 -8.79 3.75
CA LEU A 290 19.40 -10.21 3.37
C LEU A 290 20.60 -10.96 3.94
N ARG A 291 21.80 -10.35 3.89
CA ARG A 291 23.04 -10.92 4.46
C ARG A 291 22.97 -11.15 5.96
N ARG A 292 22.20 -10.35 6.69
CA ARG A 292 22.03 -10.53 8.14
C ARG A 292 21.03 -11.62 8.51
N GLY A 293 20.31 -12.23 7.56
CA GLY A 293 19.33 -13.30 7.81
C GLY A 293 18.09 -12.89 8.62
N HIS A 294 18.13 -11.74 9.27
CA HIS A 294 17.03 -11.16 10.03
C HIS A 294 16.05 -10.47 9.07
N GLU A 295 14.76 -10.80 9.20
CA GLU A 295 13.67 -10.18 8.42
C GLU A 295 13.72 -10.40 6.89
N THR A 296 14.31 -11.50 6.40
CA THR A 296 14.43 -11.82 4.96
C THR A 296 13.13 -11.61 4.16
N SER A 297 11.98 -12.02 4.70
CA SER A 297 10.69 -11.83 4.03
C SER A 297 10.34 -10.35 3.82
N LEU A 298 10.60 -9.50 4.81
CA LEU A 298 10.34 -8.06 4.71
C LEU A 298 11.29 -7.36 3.74
N SER A 299 12.56 -7.80 3.68
CA SER A 299 13.53 -7.34 2.69
C SER A 299 13.14 -7.75 1.26
N LEU A 300 12.61 -8.97 1.07
CA LEU A 300 12.08 -9.41 -0.21
C LEU A 300 10.82 -8.64 -0.61
N VAL A 301 9.94 -8.32 0.34
CA VAL A 301 8.79 -7.43 0.10
C VAL A 301 9.24 -6.03 -0.32
N LEU A 302 10.26 -5.48 0.33
CA LEU A 302 10.86 -4.20 -0.07
C LEU A 302 11.40 -4.28 -1.51
N PHE A 303 12.22 -5.28 -1.81
CA PHE A 303 12.83 -5.45 -3.12
C PHE A 303 11.79 -5.61 -4.23
N THR A 304 10.78 -6.46 -4.01
CA THR A 304 9.70 -6.66 -4.98
C THR A 304 8.85 -5.40 -5.15
N SER A 305 8.60 -4.61 -4.10
CA SER A 305 7.89 -3.32 -4.22
C SER A 305 8.66 -2.31 -5.06
N ILE A 306 10.00 -2.28 -4.93
CA ILE A 306 10.88 -1.44 -5.75
C ILE A 306 10.87 -1.91 -7.20
N ALA A 307 10.99 -3.22 -7.43
CA ALA A 307 10.93 -3.80 -8.77
C ALA A 307 9.59 -3.50 -9.46
N MET A 308 8.47 -3.63 -8.74
CA MET A 308 7.15 -3.25 -9.25
C MET A 308 7.01 -1.74 -9.48
N GLY A 309 7.81 -0.92 -8.79
CA GLY A 309 7.90 0.52 -8.98
C GLY A 309 8.33 0.94 -10.39
N VAL A 310 9.03 0.07 -11.13
CA VAL A 310 9.36 0.30 -12.55
C VAL A 310 8.10 0.60 -13.37
N PHE A 311 6.97 -0.02 -13.03
CA PHE A 311 5.69 0.15 -13.73
C PHE A 311 4.84 1.32 -13.20
N GLY A 312 5.29 2.07 -12.19
CA GLY A 312 4.58 3.26 -11.71
C GLY A 312 5.02 3.79 -10.35
N TYR A 313 5.04 5.12 -10.22
CA TYR A 313 5.40 5.83 -8.99
C TYR A 313 4.57 5.42 -7.77
N SER A 314 3.27 5.19 -7.96
CA SER A 314 2.41 4.71 -6.89
C SER A 314 2.83 3.34 -6.37
N ALA A 315 3.22 2.42 -7.24
CA ALA A 315 3.76 1.12 -6.81
C ALA A 315 5.10 1.30 -6.09
N LEU A 316 5.99 2.14 -6.63
CA LEU A 316 7.28 2.43 -6.01
C LEU A 316 7.12 3.02 -4.60
N SER A 317 6.17 3.93 -4.42
CA SER A 317 5.96 4.59 -3.13
C SER A 317 5.54 3.61 -2.01
N LEU A 318 4.94 2.46 -2.36
CA LEU A 318 4.63 1.43 -1.37
C LEU A 318 5.89 0.81 -0.76
N ALA A 319 7.04 0.87 -1.42
CA ALA A 319 8.33 0.45 -0.87
C ALA A 319 8.72 1.24 0.39
N LEU A 320 8.16 2.44 0.59
CA LEU A 320 8.40 3.23 1.80
C LEU A 320 7.91 2.51 3.06
N ILE A 321 6.81 1.74 2.99
CA ILE A 321 6.25 1.03 4.14
C ILE A 321 7.19 -0.04 4.68
N PRO A 322 7.64 -1.05 3.90
CA PRO A 322 8.59 -2.03 4.39
C PRO A 322 9.95 -1.41 4.70
N ALA A 323 10.40 -0.36 3.99
CA ALA A 323 11.64 0.36 4.30
C ALA A 323 11.60 1.01 5.70
N CYS A 324 10.55 1.80 5.98
CA CYS A 324 10.32 2.41 7.29
C CYS A 324 10.17 1.36 8.40
N THR A 325 9.50 0.24 8.10
CA THR A 325 9.35 -0.87 9.03
C THR A 325 10.71 -1.50 9.37
N LEU A 326 11.54 -1.79 8.37
CA LEU A 326 12.89 -2.34 8.55
C LEU A 326 13.80 -1.39 9.35
N ALA A 327 13.81 -0.11 8.97
CA ALA A 327 14.56 0.91 9.67
C ALA A 327 14.12 1.03 11.14
N GLY A 328 12.81 1.03 11.39
CA GLY A 328 12.24 1.06 12.73
C GLY A 328 12.63 -0.16 13.58
N ILE A 329 12.61 -1.36 12.99
CA ILE A 329 13.05 -2.60 13.67
C ILE A 329 14.52 -2.48 14.08
N GLU A 330 15.41 -2.06 13.16
CA GLU A 330 16.84 -1.97 13.42
C GLU A 330 17.18 -0.89 14.46
N ILE A 331 16.59 0.30 14.35
CA ILE A 331 16.76 1.38 15.33
C ILE A 331 16.36 0.91 16.72
N THR A 332 15.23 0.22 16.84
CA THR A 332 14.70 -0.28 18.13
C THR A 332 15.57 -1.40 18.71
N ARG A 333 16.11 -2.30 17.87
CA ARG A 333 17.02 -3.38 18.29
C ARG A 333 18.38 -2.88 18.78
N ARG A 334 18.89 -1.77 18.25
CA ARG A 334 20.21 -1.23 18.64
C ARG A 334 20.22 -0.49 19.98
N GLN A 335 19.06 -0.23 20.57
CA GLN A 335 19.02 0.55 21.81
C GLN A 335 19.57 -0.26 22.99
N PRO A 336 20.34 0.37 23.90
CA PRO A 336 20.86 -0.34 25.06
C PRO A 336 19.72 -0.78 25.99
N THR A 337 19.66 -2.08 26.31
CA THR A 337 18.78 -2.62 27.36
C THR A 337 19.32 -2.17 28.71
N LYS A 338 18.65 -1.22 29.35
CA LYS A 338 18.93 -0.88 30.75
C LYS A 338 18.66 -2.12 31.61
N GLY A 339 19.70 -2.77 32.13
CA GLY A 339 19.57 -3.90 33.05
C GLY A 339 20.41 -5.14 32.73
N ALA A 340 21.15 -5.17 31.62
CA ALA A 340 22.21 -6.18 31.45
C ALA A 340 23.45 -5.71 32.22
N LYS A 341 23.48 -5.98 33.53
CA LYS A 341 24.70 -5.97 34.35
C LYS A 341 25.04 -7.40 34.73
#